data_AF-A0A061NJX3-F1
#
_entry.id   AF-A0A061NJX3-F1
#
_cell.length_a   1.000
_cell.length_b   1.000
_cell.length_c   1.000
_cell.angle_alpha   90.00
_cell.angle_beta   90.00
_cell.angle_gamma   90.00
#
_symmetry.space_group_name_H-M   'P 1'
#
loop_
_entity.id
_entity.type
_entity.pdbx_description
1 polymer ?
#
loop_
_entity_poly.entity_id
_entity_poly.type
_entity_poly.pdbx_seq_one_letter_code
_entity_poly.pdbx_strand_id
1 'polypeptide(L)'
;MLDGSPMALIGPTNLYEFFSSPDDNYVLWPVGSFIRMMRIFGVLFSVISTSLYIAITTYHHELIPNDLLTTMISSRIEVPYPPIVEVLFLEITIELLREGGARLPNRIGQTIGIVGGIVIGTAVVEASLASSVLLIIVSLTALASFTTPTYQMGNTIRLIRFPLFFSHNG
;
A
#
# COMPACT_ATOMS: atom_id res chain seq x y z
N MET A 1 -16.69 -5.57 -38.81
CA MET A 1 -17.00 -4.24 -38.25
C MET A 1 -17.32 -4.40 -36.78
N LEU A 2 -16.28 -4.43 -35.95
CA LEU A 2 -16.18 -4.04 -34.52
C LEU A 2 -14.98 -4.79 -33.92
N ASP A 3 -13.82 -4.33 -34.36
CA ASP A 3 -12.51 -4.63 -33.79
C ASP A 3 -12.36 -3.97 -32.42
N GLY A 4 -11.84 -4.72 -31.45
CA GLY A 4 -10.78 -4.22 -30.59
C GLY A 4 -11.10 -3.15 -29.53
N SER A 5 -12.36 -2.89 -29.18
CA SER A 5 -12.70 -2.01 -28.04
C SER A 5 -12.99 -2.83 -26.79
N PRO A 6 -12.11 -2.84 -25.75
CA PRO A 6 -12.39 -3.45 -24.45
C PRO A 6 -13.29 -2.54 -23.58
N MET A 7 -14.13 -1.71 -24.19
CA MET A 7 -15.14 -0.90 -23.50
C MET A 7 -16.57 -1.42 -23.72
N ALA A 8 -16.76 -2.52 -24.44
CA ALA A 8 -18.08 -3.04 -24.79
C ALA A 8 -18.44 -4.31 -23.99
N LEU A 9 -18.80 -4.10 -22.72
CA LEU A 9 -19.82 -4.83 -21.92
C LEU A 9 -19.50 -4.62 -20.43
N ILE A 10 -19.88 -3.47 -19.87
CA ILE A 10 -19.90 -3.30 -18.41
C ILE A 10 -21.35 -3.56 -17.98
N GLY A 11 -21.67 -4.83 -17.74
CA GLY A 11 -22.80 -5.20 -16.88
C GLY A 11 -22.48 -4.83 -15.41
N PRO A 12 -23.42 -4.98 -14.47
CA PRO A 12 -23.12 -4.77 -13.05
C PRO A 12 -22.01 -5.75 -12.64
N THR A 13 -20.82 -5.22 -12.41
CA THR A 13 -19.67 -6.05 -12.04
C THR A 13 -19.81 -6.46 -10.58
N ASN A 14 -19.58 -7.75 -10.31
CA ASN A 14 -19.61 -8.25 -8.95
C ASN A 14 -18.25 -7.93 -8.30
N LEU A 15 -18.20 -7.73 -6.97
CA LEU A 15 -16.95 -7.49 -6.23
C LEU A 15 -15.89 -8.58 -6.54
N TYR A 16 -16.35 -9.78 -6.88
CA TYR A 16 -15.56 -10.93 -7.31
C TYR A 16 -14.87 -10.80 -8.69
N GLU A 17 -15.47 -10.07 -9.63
CA GLU A 17 -14.87 -9.82 -10.95
C GLU A 17 -13.68 -8.86 -10.84
N PHE A 18 -13.70 -7.95 -9.89
CA PHE A 18 -12.56 -7.06 -9.63
C PHE A 18 -11.31 -7.79 -9.11
N PHE A 19 -11.46 -8.97 -8.51
CA PHE A 19 -10.33 -9.81 -8.07
C PHE A 19 -9.87 -10.80 -9.13
N SER A 20 -10.61 -10.94 -10.22
CA SER A 20 -10.31 -11.85 -11.32
C SER A 20 -9.59 -11.09 -12.44
N SER A 21 -8.33 -11.46 -12.72
CA SER A 21 -7.58 -10.91 -13.85
C SER A 21 -7.86 -11.75 -15.11
N PRO A 22 -7.91 -11.15 -16.31
CA PRO A 22 -7.97 -11.89 -17.58
C PRO A 22 -6.86 -12.95 -17.70
N ASP A 23 -5.70 -12.70 -17.08
CA ASP A 23 -4.56 -13.62 -17.04
C ASP A 23 -4.82 -14.87 -16.19
N ASP A 24 -5.73 -14.81 -15.21
CA ASP A 24 -6.02 -15.94 -14.32
C ASP A 24 -6.73 -17.09 -15.03
N ASN A 25 -7.36 -16.82 -16.20
CA ASN A 25 -8.04 -17.82 -17.02
C ASN A 25 -7.08 -18.70 -17.82
N TYR A 26 -5.81 -18.28 -17.96
CA TYR A 26 -4.76 -19.03 -18.66
C TYR A 26 -3.97 -19.95 -17.73
N VAL A 27 -4.25 -19.93 -16.43
CA VAL A 27 -3.52 -20.68 -15.40
C VAL A 27 -4.38 -21.84 -14.90
N LEU A 28 -3.73 -22.94 -14.49
CA LEU A 28 -4.38 -24.08 -13.87
C LEU A 28 -5.23 -23.65 -12.67
N TRP A 29 -6.46 -24.19 -12.58
CA TRP A 29 -7.45 -23.86 -11.55
C TRP A 29 -6.92 -23.76 -10.10
N PRO A 30 -6.07 -24.69 -9.59
CA PRO A 30 -5.52 -24.57 -8.22
C PRO A 30 -4.55 -23.39 -8.07
N VAL A 31 -3.79 -23.05 -9.11
CA VAL A 31 -2.83 -21.94 -9.09
C VAL A 31 -3.57 -20.59 -9.19
N GLY A 32 -4.57 -20.50 -10.07
CA GLY A 32 -5.41 -19.30 -10.17
C GLY A 32 -6.18 -18.99 -8.87
N SER A 33 -6.67 -20.03 -8.19
CA SER A 33 -7.36 -19.89 -6.90
C SER A 33 -6.43 -19.39 -5.79
N PHE A 34 -5.18 -19.88 -5.74
CA PHE A 34 -4.18 -19.41 -4.79
C PHE A 34 -3.81 -17.93 -5.02
N ILE A 35 -3.60 -17.54 -6.27
CA ILE A 35 -3.30 -16.14 -6.64
C ILE A 35 -4.46 -15.22 -6.24
N ARG A 36 -5.72 -15.64 -6.46
CA ARG A 36 -6.90 -14.87 -6.04
C ARG A 36 -6.96 -14.66 -4.53
N MET A 37 -6.65 -15.70 -3.74
CA MET A 37 -6.62 -15.61 -2.28
C MET A 37 -5.52 -14.66 -1.78
N MET A 38 -4.35 -14.68 -2.43
CA MET A 38 -3.26 -13.73 -2.16
C MET A 38 -3.66 -12.28 -2.46
N ARG A 39 -4.46 -12.02 -3.50
CA ARG A 39 -4.96 -10.67 -3.82
C ARG A 39 -5.95 -10.15 -2.79
N ILE A 40 -6.88 -11.00 -2.33
CA ILE A 40 -7.85 -10.64 -1.30
C ILE A 40 -7.11 -10.30 0.00
N PHE A 41 -6.17 -11.16 0.40
CA PHE A 41 -5.32 -10.90 1.55
C PHE A 41 -4.50 -9.62 1.38
N GLY A 42 -3.91 -9.42 0.19
CA GLY A 42 -3.15 -8.23 -0.16
C GLY A 42 -3.97 -6.97 0.03
N VAL A 43 -5.18 -6.88 -0.52
CA VAL A 43 -6.08 -5.73 -0.37
C VAL A 43 -6.43 -5.46 1.09
N LEU A 44 -6.83 -6.49 1.84
CA LEU A 44 -7.18 -6.38 3.27
C LEU A 44 -5.98 -5.90 4.09
N PHE A 45 -4.83 -6.53 3.91
CA PHE A 45 -3.58 -6.14 4.55
C PHE A 45 -3.24 -4.70 4.23
N SER A 46 -3.40 -4.32 2.96
CA SER A 46 -3.13 -2.96 2.50
C SER A 46 -3.97 -1.93 3.29
N VAL A 47 -5.26 -2.17 3.50
CA VAL A 47 -6.14 -1.21 4.20
C VAL A 47 -5.88 -1.20 5.70
N ILE A 48 -5.67 -2.38 6.29
CA ILE A 48 -5.62 -2.53 7.75
C ILE A 48 -4.24 -2.17 8.31
N SER A 49 -3.15 -2.46 7.59
CA SER A 49 -1.79 -2.40 8.12
C SER A 49 -1.37 -1.02 8.64
N THR A 50 -1.63 0.05 7.88
CA THR A 50 -1.28 1.41 8.30
C THR A 50 -2.18 1.95 9.41
N SER A 51 -3.48 1.66 9.38
CA SER A 51 -4.40 2.00 10.47
C SER A 51 -4.09 1.24 11.76
N LEU A 52 -3.72 -0.04 11.66
CA LEU A 52 -3.34 -0.88 12.79
C LEU A 52 -2.07 -0.36 13.46
N TYR A 53 -1.10 0.11 12.69
CA TYR A 53 0.10 0.74 13.24
C TYR A 53 -0.23 1.95 14.10
N ILE A 54 -1.09 2.86 13.61
CA ILE A 54 -1.51 4.05 14.37
C ILE A 54 -2.26 3.62 15.65
N ALA A 55 -3.17 2.65 15.55
CA ALA A 55 -3.94 2.18 16.71
C ALA A 55 -3.07 1.54 17.79
N ILE A 56 -2.12 0.68 17.41
CA ILE A 56 -1.17 0.03 18.34
C ILE A 56 -0.26 1.08 18.97
N THR A 57 0.31 1.98 18.17
CA THR A 57 1.23 3.02 18.67
C THR A 57 0.56 4.12 19.46
N THR A 58 -0.77 4.25 19.40
CA THR A 58 -1.51 5.26 20.16
C THR A 58 -2.15 4.68 21.42
N TYR A 59 -2.68 3.45 21.37
CA TYR A 59 -3.53 2.91 22.44
C TYR A 59 -3.04 1.62 23.09
N HIS A 60 -2.25 0.78 22.41
CA HIS A 60 -1.91 -0.56 22.92
C HIS A 60 -0.45 -0.93 22.68
N HIS A 61 0.48 -0.30 23.43
CA HIS A 61 1.91 -0.60 23.34
C HIS A 61 2.25 -2.00 23.87
N GLU A 62 1.43 -2.55 24.77
CA GLU A 62 1.64 -3.84 25.45
C GLU A 62 1.46 -5.06 24.53
N LEU A 63 0.88 -4.88 23.34
CA LEU A 63 0.71 -5.96 22.36
C LEU A 63 1.99 -6.30 21.59
N ILE A 64 3.01 -5.45 21.69
CA ILE A 64 4.27 -5.61 20.96
C ILE A 64 5.27 -6.40 21.82
N PRO A 65 5.89 -7.48 21.30
CA PRO A 65 6.97 -8.18 22.00
C PRO A 65 8.07 -7.22 22.43
N ASN A 66 8.60 -7.39 23.65
CA ASN A 66 9.58 -6.45 24.25
C ASN A 66 10.80 -6.17 23.34
N ASP A 67 11.25 -7.16 22.56
CA ASP A 67 12.37 -7.01 21.62
C ASP A 67 12.05 -6.05 20.46
N LEU A 68 10.80 -6.07 19.96
CA LEU A 68 10.33 -5.13 18.95
C LEU A 68 10.02 -3.76 19.55
N LEU A 69 9.51 -3.74 20.79
CA LEU A 69 9.18 -2.50 21.49
C LEU A 69 10.44 -1.62 21.69
N THR A 70 11.55 -2.23 22.11
CA THR A 70 12.82 -1.50 22.30
C THR A 70 13.35 -0.90 21.01
N THR A 71 13.29 -1.64 19.90
CA THR A 71 13.67 -1.16 18.56
C THR A 71 12.74 -0.04 18.07
N MET A 72 11.44 -0.17 18.35
CA MET A 72 10.44 0.82 17.96
C MET A 72 10.58 2.13 18.75
N ILE A 73 10.86 2.03 20.05
CA ILE A 73 11.15 3.18 20.90
C ILE A 73 12.45 3.84 20.45
N SER A 74 13.54 3.08 20.25
CA SER A 74 14.83 3.65 19.83
C SER A 74 14.75 4.36 18.49
N SER A 75 14.00 3.81 17.53
CA SER A 75 13.79 4.43 16.21
C SER A 75 12.81 5.61 16.23
N ARG A 76 12.10 5.85 17.34
CA ARG A 76 11.21 7.01 17.54
C ARG A 76 11.82 8.12 18.39
N ILE A 77 12.87 7.85 19.17
CA ILE A 77 13.51 8.88 20.04
C ILE A 77 13.92 10.12 19.24
N GLU A 78 14.35 9.93 17.99
CA GLU A 78 14.85 11.00 17.13
C GLU A 78 13.77 11.59 16.20
N VAL A 79 12.55 11.01 16.18
CA VAL A 79 11.49 11.44 15.27
C VAL A 79 10.58 12.45 15.98
N PRO A 80 10.48 13.71 15.51
CA PRO A 80 9.76 14.78 16.20
C PRO A 80 8.24 14.77 15.94
N TYR A 81 7.75 13.93 15.02
CA TYR A 81 6.36 13.95 14.56
C TYR A 81 5.50 12.85 15.21
N PRO A 82 4.19 13.09 15.39
CA PRO A 82 3.27 12.05 15.82
C PRO A 82 3.06 11.00 14.70
N PRO A 83 2.71 9.74 15.05
CA PRO A 83 2.56 8.63 14.10
C PRO A 83 1.67 8.94 12.89
N ILE A 84 0.58 9.69 13.10
CA ILE A 84 -0.37 10.09 12.04
C ILE A 84 0.32 10.94 10.95
N VAL A 85 1.18 11.87 11.35
CA VAL A 85 1.87 12.77 10.41
C VAL A 85 2.93 12.02 9.62
N GLU A 86 3.68 11.11 10.27
CA GLU A 86 4.65 10.26 9.57
C GLU A 86 3.96 9.38 8.51
N VAL A 87 2.84 8.74 8.87
CA VAL A 87 2.07 7.89 7.95
C VAL A 87 1.55 8.69 6.76
N LEU A 88 0.96 9.86 7.01
CA LEU A 88 0.48 10.75 5.94
C LEU A 88 1.60 11.16 5.00
N PHE A 89 2.76 11.54 5.53
CA PHE A 89 3.91 11.94 4.73
C PHE A 89 4.39 10.80 3.81
N LEU A 90 4.55 9.59 4.36
CA LEU A 90 5.00 8.43 3.60
C LEU A 90 3.96 7.94 2.57
N GLU A 91 2.68 7.88 2.94
CA GLU A 91 1.61 7.50 2.01
C GLU A 91 1.51 8.49 0.85
N ILE A 92 1.53 9.81 1.12
CA ILE A 92 1.53 10.84 0.06
C ILE A 92 2.74 10.70 -0.86
N THR A 93 3.91 10.41 -0.29
CA THR A 93 5.14 10.27 -1.08
C THR A 93 5.06 9.08 -2.03
N ILE A 94 4.55 7.94 -1.57
CA ILE A 94 4.34 6.76 -2.42
C ILE A 94 3.27 7.05 -3.49
N GLU A 95 2.19 7.75 -3.15
CA GLU A 95 1.17 8.16 -4.12
C GLU A 95 1.76 9.05 -5.22
N LEU A 96 2.58 10.03 -4.86
CA LEU A 96 3.25 10.91 -5.81
C LEU A 96 4.22 10.15 -6.72
N LEU A 97 5.02 9.25 -6.15
CA LEU A 97 5.91 8.39 -6.93
C LEU A 97 5.13 7.54 -7.93
N ARG A 98 3.98 6.99 -7.51
CA ARG A 98 3.16 6.16 -8.38
C ARG A 98 2.48 6.96 -9.48
N GLU A 99 1.88 8.09 -9.15
CA GLU A 99 1.19 8.96 -10.12
C GLU A 99 2.17 9.54 -11.13
N GLY A 100 3.36 9.96 -10.68
CA GLY A 100 4.45 10.41 -11.54
C GLY A 100 4.97 9.27 -12.43
N GLY A 101 5.18 8.09 -11.86
CA GLY A 101 5.64 6.90 -12.59
C GLY A 101 4.65 6.42 -13.66
N ALA A 102 3.34 6.50 -13.39
CA ALA A 102 2.29 6.09 -14.32
C ALA A 102 2.17 7.00 -15.56
N ARG A 103 2.65 8.24 -15.47
CA ARG A 103 2.63 9.22 -16.58
C ARG A 103 3.84 9.12 -17.50
N LEU A 104 4.82 8.27 -17.16
CA LEU A 104 6.07 8.14 -17.89
C LEU A 104 6.12 6.83 -18.70
N PRO A 105 6.93 6.77 -19.78
CA PRO A 105 7.15 5.53 -20.52
C PRO A 105 7.66 4.41 -19.60
N ASN A 106 7.21 3.17 -19.82
CA ASN A 106 7.43 2.02 -18.91
C ASN A 106 8.86 1.88 -18.35
N ARG A 107 9.90 2.07 -19.17
CA ARG A 107 11.30 1.98 -18.73
C ARG A 107 11.71 3.10 -17.76
N ILE A 108 11.20 4.31 -18.00
CA ILE A 108 11.47 5.49 -17.16
C ILE A 108 10.65 5.40 -15.87
N GLY A 109 9.37 5.02 -15.97
CA GLY A 109 8.50 4.84 -14.80
C GLY A 109 9.04 3.80 -13.81
N GLN A 110 9.54 2.66 -14.30
CA GLN A 110 10.20 1.65 -13.45
C GLN A 110 11.46 2.20 -12.76
N THR A 111 12.28 2.95 -13.50
CA THR A 111 13.52 3.54 -12.95
C THR A 111 13.21 4.55 -11.84
N ILE A 112 12.22 5.42 -12.04
CA ILE A 112 11.79 6.38 -11.02
C ILE A 112 11.19 5.67 -9.81
N GLY A 113 10.44 4.59 -9.98
CA GLY A 113 9.96 3.79 -8.87
C GLY A 113 11.08 3.21 -8.00
N ILE A 114 12.11 2.64 -8.64
CA ILE A 114 13.27 2.05 -7.94
C ILE A 114 14.11 3.14 -7.26
N VAL A 115 14.52 4.15 -8.01
CA VAL A 115 15.38 5.23 -7.50
C VAL A 115 14.62 6.06 -6.46
N GLY A 116 13.36 6.40 -6.74
CA GLY A 116 12.50 7.13 -5.81
C GLY A 116 12.30 6.37 -4.51
N GLY A 117 11.98 5.07 -4.56
CA GLY A 117 11.80 4.24 -3.37
C GLY A 117 13.08 4.14 -2.51
N ILE A 118 14.24 3.91 -3.13
CA ILE A 118 15.52 3.78 -2.41
C ILE A 118 15.95 5.13 -1.85
N VAL A 119 16.05 6.17 -2.68
CA VAL A 119 16.60 7.49 -2.30
C VAL A 119 15.71 8.17 -1.27
N ILE A 120 14.39 8.13 -1.45
CA ILE A 120 13.47 8.72 -0.47
C ILE A 120 13.47 7.86 0.80
N GLY A 121 13.45 6.53 0.68
CA GLY A 121 13.47 5.65 1.83
C GLY A 121 14.68 5.87 2.74
N THR A 122 15.88 5.99 2.16
CA THR A 122 17.10 6.29 2.91
C THR A 122 17.07 7.70 3.48
N ALA A 123 16.69 8.70 2.69
CA ALA A 123 16.64 10.10 3.13
C ALA A 123 15.67 10.31 4.30
N VAL A 124 14.54 9.60 4.33
CA VAL A 124 13.56 9.70 5.42
C VAL A 124 14.11 9.18 6.74
N VAL A 125 14.86 8.09 6.71
CA VAL A 125 15.49 7.52 7.92
C VAL A 125 16.66 8.39 8.36
N GLU A 126 17.51 8.84 7.44
CA GLU A 126 18.67 9.69 7.74
C GLU A 126 18.28 11.08 8.28
N ALA A 127 17.17 11.63 7.80
CA ALA A 127 16.64 12.91 8.27
C ALA A 127 15.76 12.76 9.53
N SER A 128 15.62 11.55 10.07
CA SER A 128 14.74 11.20 11.21
C SER A 128 13.30 11.73 11.03
N LEU A 129 12.82 11.78 9.78
CA LEU A 129 11.48 12.27 9.44
C LEU A 129 10.40 11.21 9.73
N ALA A 130 10.76 9.93 9.66
CA ALA A 130 9.89 8.83 10.04
C ALA A 130 10.71 7.65 10.60
N SER A 131 10.07 6.88 11.47
CA SER A 131 10.67 5.69 12.08
C SER A 131 10.91 4.56 11.06
N SER A 132 12.03 3.84 11.18
CA SER A 132 12.36 2.72 10.28
C SER A 132 11.31 1.60 10.31
N VAL A 133 10.71 1.34 11.48
CA VAL A 133 9.63 0.37 11.64
C VAL A 133 8.40 0.77 10.82
N LEU A 134 8.00 2.04 10.88
CA LEU A 134 6.89 2.55 10.10
C LEU A 134 7.18 2.46 8.59
N LEU A 135 8.40 2.81 8.18
CA LEU A 135 8.80 2.75 6.77
C LEU A 135 8.63 1.35 6.19
N ILE A 136 9.03 0.31 6.95
CA ILE A 136 8.84 -1.09 6.57
C ILE A 136 7.34 -1.40 6.41
N ILE A 137 6.52 -1.02 7.39
CA ILE A 137 5.07 -1.28 7.37
C ILE A 137 4.41 -0.59 6.17
N VAL A 138 4.70 0.68 5.92
CA VAL A 138 4.15 1.42 4.77
C VAL A 138 4.63 0.82 3.46
N SER A 139 5.90 0.41 3.36
CA SER A 139 6.45 -0.24 2.15
C SER A 139 5.74 -1.56 1.85
N LEU A 140 5.53 -2.41 2.86
CA LEU A 140 4.75 -3.65 2.72
C LEU A 140 3.31 -3.38 2.31
N THR A 141 2.72 -2.33 2.87
CA THR A 141 1.35 -1.91 2.59
C THR A 141 1.20 -1.41 1.14
N ALA A 142 2.21 -0.70 0.62
CA ALA A 142 2.29 -0.27 -0.78
C ALA A 142 2.49 -1.46 -1.72
N LEU A 143 3.38 -2.41 -1.38
CA LEU A 143 3.56 -3.65 -2.14
C LEU A 143 2.28 -4.48 -2.21
N ALA A 144 1.57 -4.61 -1.09
CA ALA A 144 0.28 -5.29 -1.04
C ALA A 144 -0.76 -4.59 -1.93
N SER A 145 -0.74 -3.26 -2.03
CA SER A 145 -1.61 -2.50 -2.94
C SER A 145 -1.39 -2.87 -4.41
N PHE A 146 -0.15 -3.16 -4.83
CA PHE A 146 0.17 -3.57 -6.21
C PHE A 146 -0.31 -4.98 -6.58
N THR A 147 -0.71 -5.79 -5.60
CA THR A 147 -1.33 -7.09 -5.89
C THR A 147 -2.75 -6.95 -6.48
N THR A 148 -3.36 -5.76 -6.38
CA THR A 148 -4.69 -5.48 -6.94
C THR A 148 -4.64 -5.49 -8.47
N PRO A 149 -5.43 -6.32 -9.16
CA PRO A 149 -5.27 -6.56 -10.60
C PRO A 149 -5.82 -5.44 -11.47
N THR A 150 -6.71 -4.58 -10.94
CA THR A 150 -7.26 -3.43 -11.64
C THR A 150 -6.77 -2.13 -11.00
N TYR A 151 -6.09 -1.29 -11.79
CA TYR A 151 -5.58 0.01 -11.33
C TYR A 151 -6.67 0.92 -10.76
N GLN A 152 -7.88 0.84 -11.34
CA GLN A 152 -9.06 1.57 -10.86
C GLN A 152 -9.47 1.14 -9.45
N MET A 153 -9.46 -0.17 -9.14
CA MET A 153 -9.75 -0.64 -7.78
C MET A 153 -8.63 -0.31 -6.80
N GLY A 154 -7.37 -0.36 -7.23
CA GLY A 154 -6.24 0.09 -6.42
C GLY A 154 -6.39 1.55 -5.98
N ASN A 155 -6.78 2.45 -6.89
CA ASN A 155 -7.03 3.85 -6.57
C ASN A 155 -8.23 4.04 -5.62
N THR A 156 -9.32 3.30 -5.80
CA THR A 156 -10.46 3.34 -4.88
C THR A 156 -10.09 2.89 -3.46
N ILE A 157 -9.35 1.79 -3.32
CA ILE A 157 -8.90 1.28 -2.02
C ILE A 157 -8.01 2.31 -1.31
N ARG A 158 -7.16 3.03 -2.05
CA ARG A 158 -6.29 4.07 -1.50
C ARG A 158 -7.07 5.30 -1.05
N LEU A 159 -8.06 5.73 -1.83
CA LEU A 159 -8.96 6.82 -1.42
C LEU A 159 -9.75 6.49 -0.14
N ILE A 160 -10.08 5.21 0.09
CA ILE A 160 -10.73 4.75 1.33
C ILE A 160 -9.77 4.74 2.53
N ARG A 161 -8.45 4.61 2.33
CA ARG A 161 -7.49 4.66 3.45
C ARG A 161 -7.36 6.03 4.10
N PHE A 162 -7.38 7.12 3.32
CA PHE A 162 -7.18 8.46 3.86
C PHE A 162 -8.22 8.84 4.94
N PRO A 163 -9.54 8.59 4.74
CA PRO A 163 -10.55 8.80 5.79
C PRO A 163 -10.38 7.91 7.03
N LEU A 164 -9.87 6.68 6.89
CA LEU A 164 -9.68 5.77 8.02
C LEU A 164 -8.69 6.33 9.06
N PHE A 165 -7.67 7.07 8.61
CA PHE A 165 -6.76 7.78 9.52
C PHE A 165 -7.47 8.79 10.44
N PHE A 166 -8.54 9.43 9.95
CA PHE A 166 -9.30 10.43 10.70
C PHE A 166 -10.40 9.82 11.58
N SER A 167 -10.94 8.65 11.21
CA SER A 167 -12.00 7.98 11.97
C SER A 167 -11.59 7.52 13.37
N HIS A 168 -10.29 7.52 13.68
CA HIS A 168 -9.75 7.08 14.97
C HIS A 168 -9.58 8.21 16.00
N ASN A 169 -10.05 9.44 15.69
CA ASN A 169 -10.03 10.61 16.59
C ASN A 169 -11.42 10.88 17.25
N GLY A 170 -12.17 9.83 17.57
CA GLY A 170 -13.48 9.91 18.26
C GLY A 170 -13.50 9.10 19.53
#